data_AF-A0A813H8U0-F1
#
_entry.id   AF-A0A813H8U0-F1
#
_cell.length_a   1.000
_cell.length_b   1.000
_cell.length_c   1.000
_cell.angle_alpha   90.00
_cell.angle_beta   90.00
_cell.angle_gamma   90.00
#
_symmetry.space_group_name_H-M   'P 1'
#
loop_
_entity.id
_entity.type
_entity.pdbx_description
1 polymer ?
#
loop_
_entity_poly.entity_id
_entity_poly.type
_entity_poly.pdbx_seq_one_letter_code
_entity_poly.pdbx_strand_id
1 'polypeptide(L)'
;MSRRPRRRFRLGAVALVATAALGALRSELEAFVLLQRAIPSLVGTSWTCPQPVPLVGAAARCGPAASRLTRIGCKAGDEDEDSSLTPGSFGGSAAYITPIGPFCPFRSAECNFDSVLGLGMGELTKSGPNFATEMARIQLDMQMGQQPDLPRVRQLADELDSSYSKWQVLMTKLRYGDDFQSREYFKLTSVHMQRQGKSLEDMGQMVKYQVECMRAFADGRMPPFPPPGLDLTTPPGSSPTAAGMSSAGIQADPFDGTESIFQSKLVKDEYDAVCRDHRQLITLGERYGSFDPLGKLAFLDQLGAIQVRWDVFFARLGLVGALNPDFKEQSQQFLSSMGLEPLQFRSLIDEAHLVMRREAESERLT
;
A
#
# COMPACT_ATOMS: atom_id res chain seq x y z
N MET A 1 32.88 -8.46 36.92
CA MET A 1 32.02 -8.53 35.72
C MET A 1 30.56 -8.58 36.16
N SER A 2 29.86 -7.45 36.10
CA SER A 2 28.48 -7.30 36.58
C SER A 2 27.50 -7.58 35.44
N ARG A 3 26.74 -8.67 35.55
CA ARG A 3 25.64 -9.01 34.62
C ARG A 3 24.43 -8.13 34.95
N ARG A 4 24.14 -7.14 34.10
CA ARG A 4 22.87 -6.40 34.19
C ARG A 4 21.71 -7.31 33.75
N PRO A 5 20.56 -7.29 34.46
CA PRO A 5 19.39 -8.07 34.07
C PRO A 5 18.72 -7.42 32.86
N ARG A 6 18.55 -8.19 31.76
CA ARG A 6 17.70 -7.80 30.63
C ARG A 6 16.25 -7.81 31.10
N ARG A 7 15.62 -6.64 31.21
CA ARG A 7 14.17 -6.50 31.39
C ARG A 7 13.49 -7.01 30.11
N ARG A 8 12.85 -8.18 30.18
CA ARG A 8 11.88 -8.62 29.18
C ARG A 8 10.67 -7.69 29.25
N PHE A 9 10.57 -6.75 28.32
CA PHE A 9 9.34 -6.01 28.09
C PHE A 9 8.28 -6.99 27.57
N ARG A 10 7.19 -7.15 28.31
CA ARG A 10 5.98 -7.82 27.82
C ARG A 10 5.25 -6.85 26.89
N LEU A 11 5.63 -6.84 25.61
CA LEU A 11 4.86 -6.28 24.50
C LEU A 11 4.33 -7.47 23.70
N GLY A 12 3.17 -8.00 24.09
CA GLY A 12 2.63 -9.25 23.54
C GLY A 12 1.11 -9.26 23.47
N ALA A 13 0.49 -8.16 23.04
CA ALA A 13 -0.97 -8.08 22.90
C ALA A 13 -1.48 -7.15 21.77
N VAL A 14 -0.62 -6.53 20.96
CA VAL A 14 -1.05 -5.53 19.95
C VAL A 14 -1.04 -6.08 18.52
N ALA A 15 -0.31 -7.17 18.24
CA ALA A 15 -0.18 -7.72 16.88
C ALA A 15 -1.40 -8.56 16.42
N LEU A 16 -2.23 -9.10 17.33
CA LEU A 16 -3.32 -10.03 16.97
C LEU A 16 -4.64 -9.33 16.57
N VAL A 17 -4.76 -8.01 16.74
CA VAL A 17 -5.99 -7.26 16.44
C VAL A 17 -5.99 -6.68 15.02
N ALA A 18 -4.82 -6.57 14.38
CA ALA A 18 -4.69 -5.98 13.04
C ALA A 18 -5.16 -6.93 11.90
N THR A 19 -5.00 -8.24 12.07
CA THR A 19 -5.40 -9.26 11.07
C THR A 19 -6.91 -9.46 10.97
N ALA A 20 -7.67 -9.14 12.02
CA ALA A 20 -9.14 -9.22 12.00
C ALA A 20 -9.80 -8.08 11.20
N ALA A 21 -9.15 -6.89 11.13
CA ALA A 21 -9.67 -5.74 10.40
C ALA A 21 -9.60 -5.89 8.86
N LEU A 22 -8.71 -6.75 8.36
CA LEU A 22 -8.49 -6.97 6.92
C LEU A 22 -9.46 -8.01 6.32
N GLY A 23 -9.90 -8.97 7.13
CA GLY A 23 -10.99 -9.88 6.75
C GLY A 23 -12.35 -9.18 6.67
N ALA A 24 -12.57 -8.18 7.53
CA ALA A 24 -13.83 -7.43 7.59
C ALA A 24 -14.06 -6.55 6.36
N LEU A 25 -13.02 -5.85 5.86
CA LEU A 25 -13.09 -5.02 4.65
C LEU A 25 -13.47 -5.78 3.38
N ARG A 26 -13.12 -7.08 3.29
CA ARG A 26 -13.51 -7.93 2.16
C ARG A 26 -15.03 -8.22 2.16
N SER A 27 -15.63 -8.45 3.33
CA SER A 27 -17.09 -8.60 3.47
C SER A 27 -17.85 -7.27 3.42
N GLU A 28 -17.22 -6.17 3.81
CA GLU A 28 -17.83 -4.81 3.85
C GLU A 28 -18.15 -4.25 2.46
N LEU A 29 -17.44 -4.71 1.43
CA LEU A 29 -17.56 -4.16 0.07
C LEU A 29 -18.57 -4.88 -0.81
N GLU A 30 -18.69 -6.20 -0.65
CA GLU A 30 -19.84 -6.92 -1.21
C GLU A 30 -21.14 -6.35 -0.64
N ALA A 31 -21.13 -5.92 0.62
CA ALA A 31 -22.27 -5.31 1.26
C ALA A 31 -22.53 -3.86 0.86
N PHE A 32 -21.51 -3.03 0.63
CA PHE A 32 -21.68 -1.67 0.14
C PHE A 32 -22.26 -1.64 -1.29
N VAL A 33 -21.83 -2.57 -2.15
CA VAL A 33 -22.44 -2.78 -3.49
C VAL A 33 -23.90 -3.24 -3.36
N LEU A 34 -24.23 -4.07 -2.36
CA LEU A 34 -25.63 -4.41 -2.05
C LEU A 34 -26.41 -3.20 -1.50
N LEU A 35 -25.77 -2.31 -0.73
CA LEU A 35 -26.34 -1.07 -0.20
C LEU A 35 -26.71 -0.10 -1.33
N GLN A 36 -25.79 0.17 -2.25
CA GLN A 36 -26.06 1.00 -3.43
C GLN A 36 -27.19 0.45 -4.30
N ARG A 37 -27.35 -0.88 -4.35
CA ARG A 37 -28.47 -1.56 -5.02
C ARG A 37 -29.77 -1.53 -4.22
N ALA A 38 -29.71 -1.47 -2.88
CA ALA A 38 -30.86 -1.46 -1.98
C ALA A 38 -31.44 -0.05 -1.73
N ILE A 39 -30.63 1.01 -1.81
CA ILE A 39 -31.07 2.41 -1.61
C ILE A 39 -32.25 2.80 -2.53
N PRO A 40 -32.29 2.43 -3.83
CA PRO A 40 -33.47 2.69 -4.67
C PRO A 40 -34.75 1.95 -4.25
N SER A 41 -34.64 0.88 -3.45
CA SER A 41 -35.77 0.04 -3.03
C SER A 41 -36.36 0.42 -1.66
N LEU A 42 -35.56 1.08 -0.80
CA LEU A 42 -35.97 1.55 0.53
C LEU A 42 -36.53 2.98 0.52
N VAL A 43 -36.19 3.77 -0.50
CA VAL A 43 -36.91 5.02 -0.80
C VAL A 43 -38.19 4.64 -1.54
N GLY A 44 -39.27 4.44 -0.78
CA GLY A 44 -40.56 4.01 -1.30
C GLY A 44 -40.95 4.68 -2.62
N THR A 45 -41.45 3.86 -3.53
CA THR A 45 -42.10 4.13 -4.81
C THR A 45 -42.93 5.42 -4.85
N SER A 46 -42.29 6.60 -4.97
CA SER A 46 -42.94 7.85 -5.43
C SER A 46 -41.96 8.99 -5.75
N TRP A 47 -40.74 8.73 -6.21
CA TRP A 47 -39.91 9.79 -6.78
C TRP A 47 -39.27 9.31 -8.09
N THR A 48 -40.10 9.17 -9.11
CA THR A 48 -39.62 9.10 -10.49
C THR A 48 -38.93 10.41 -10.82
N CYS A 49 -37.63 10.34 -11.09
CA CYS A 49 -36.88 11.41 -11.74
C CYS A 49 -37.65 11.80 -13.03
N PRO A 50 -38.06 13.06 -13.23
CA PRO A 50 -38.72 13.46 -14.46
C PRO A 50 -37.75 13.22 -15.62
N GLN A 51 -38.11 12.29 -16.49
CA GLN A 51 -37.43 12.10 -17.77
C GLN A 51 -37.47 13.43 -18.54
N PRO A 52 -36.37 13.86 -19.18
CA PRO A 52 -36.42 15.01 -20.06
C PRO A 52 -37.40 14.73 -21.19
N VAL A 53 -38.45 15.55 -21.26
CA VAL A 53 -39.46 15.51 -22.32
C VAL A 53 -38.76 15.71 -23.67
N PRO A 54 -38.95 14.82 -24.66
CA PRO A 54 -38.40 15.06 -25.99
C PRO A 54 -39.16 16.23 -26.64
N LEU A 55 -38.45 17.33 -26.89
CA LEU A 55 -38.90 18.40 -27.76
C LEU A 55 -39.04 17.86 -29.19
N VAL A 56 -40.27 17.54 -29.57
CA VAL A 56 -40.67 17.27 -30.96
C VAL A 56 -40.92 18.61 -31.64
N GLY A 57 -40.19 18.89 -32.70
CA GLY A 57 -40.62 19.85 -33.72
C GLY A 57 -39.50 20.63 -34.40
N ALA A 58 -39.05 20.16 -35.56
CA ALA A 58 -39.17 20.86 -36.85
C ALA A 58 -38.09 20.39 -37.83
N ALA A 59 -38.55 19.84 -38.95
CA ALA A 59 -37.75 19.46 -40.09
C ALA A 59 -37.27 20.68 -40.88
N ALA A 60 -36.01 20.65 -41.34
CA ALA A 60 -35.58 21.30 -42.57
C ALA A 60 -34.49 20.46 -43.23
N ARG A 61 -34.71 20.12 -44.50
CA ARG A 61 -33.82 19.34 -45.39
C ARG A 61 -32.90 20.26 -46.20
N CYS A 62 -31.87 19.63 -46.78
CA CYS A 62 -30.96 20.05 -47.88
C CYS A 62 -29.75 20.89 -47.45
N GLY A 63 -28.49 20.58 -47.80
CA GLY A 63 -27.90 19.63 -48.74
C GLY A 63 -26.35 19.58 -48.54
N PRO A 64 -25.59 18.91 -49.43
CA PRO A 64 -24.32 18.26 -49.09
C PRO A 64 -23.08 19.11 -49.43
N ALA A 65 -22.02 19.00 -48.63
CA ALA A 65 -20.67 19.32 -49.07
C ALA A 65 -19.65 18.42 -48.37
N ALA A 66 -18.87 17.74 -49.20
CA ALA A 66 -17.74 16.90 -48.89
C ALA A 66 -16.72 17.58 -47.96
N SER A 67 -16.10 16.79 -47.08
CA SER A 67 -14.64 16.81 -46.90
C SER A 67 -14.17 15.54 -46.21
N ARG A 68 -13.44 14.75 -46.99
CA ARG A 68 -12.54 13.68 -46.55
C ARG A 68 -11.53 14.26 -45.56
N LEU A 69 -11.37 13.62 -44.41
CA LEU A 69 -10.11 13.61 -43.69
C LEU A 69 -9.89 12.22 -43.11
N THR A 70 -9.22 11.42 -43.94
CA THR A 70 -8.42 10.27 -43.60
C THR A 70 -7.45 10.59 -42.45
N ARG A 71 -7.52 9.80 -41.37
CA ARG A 71 -6.40 9.55 -40.45
C ARG A 71 -6.43 8.04 -40.15
N ILE A 72 -5.78 7.26 -41.00
CA ILE A 72 -4.46 6.65 -40.75
C ILE A 72 -4.51 5.85 -39.44
N GLY A 73 -4.87 4.58 -39.61
CA GLY A 73 -4.58 3.55 -38.62
C GLY A 73 -3.10 3.20 -38.72
N CYS A 74 -2.42 3.26 -37.58
CA CYS A 74 -1.11 2.64 -37.40
C CYS A 74 -1.36 1.20 -36.92
N LYS A 75 -1.34 0.27 -37.88
CA LYS A 75 -1.07 -1.15 -37.65
C LYS A 75 0.31 -1.45 -38.26
N ALA A 76 1.29 -1.63 -37.39
CA ALA A 76 2.57 -2.29 -37.61
C ALA A 76 2.96 -2.74 -36.18
N GLY A 77 3.09 -4.02 -35.82
CA GLY A 77 3.55 -5.13 -36.63
C GLY A 77 5.05 -4.99 -36.79
N ASP A 78 5.80 -5.47 -35.80
CA ASP A 78 7.06 -6.18 -35.97
C ASP A 78 7.41 -6.83 -34.61
N GLU A 79 7.37 -8.16 -34.63
CA GLU A 79 7.80 -9.05 -33.56
C GLU A 79 9.32 -9.19 -33.65
N ASP A 80 10.04 -8.28 -33.01
CA ASP A 80 11.44 -8.51 -32.70
C ASP A 80 11.51 -9.36 -31.42
N GLU A 81 11.56 -10.68 -31.61
CA GLU A 81 12.05 -11.66 -30.62
C GLU A 81 13.53 -11.40 -30.35
N ASP A 82 13.84 -10.27 -29.71
CA ASP A 82 15.20 -9.99 -29.26
C ASP A 82 15.40 -10.59 -27.88
N SER A 83 15.75 -11.89 -27.89
CA SER A 83 16.75 -12.52 -27.03
C SER A 83 16.89 -11.90 -25.63
N SER A 84 15.79 -11.85 -24.87
CA SER A 84 15.88 -11.52 -23.46
C SER A 84 16.60 -12.67 -22.77
N LEU A 85 17.89 -12.45 -22.51
CA LEU A 85 18.65 -13.15 -21.50
C LEU A 85 17.89 -12.95 -20.18
N THR A 86 16.91 -13.80 -19.90
CA THR A 86 16.33 -13.90 -18.57
C THR A 86 17.49 -14.37 -17.67
N PRO A 87 18.01 -13.53 -16.77
CA PRO A 87 19.06 -13.97 -15.86
C PRO A 87 18.50 -15.17 -15.10
N GLY A 88 19.26 -16.27 -15.16
CA GLY A 88 18.84 -17.61 -14.78
C GLY A 88 17.96 -17.62 -13.54
N SER A 89 16.75 -18.17 -13.71
CA SER A 89 15.88 -18.56 -12.62
C SER A 89 16.63 -19.62 -11.80
N PHE A 90 17.35 -19.18 -10.77
CA PHE A 90 17.95 -20.06 -9.76
C PHE A 90 16.80 -20.71 -8.98
N GLY A 91 16.34 -21.83 -9.51
CA GLY A 91 15.29 -22.67 -8.95
C GLY A 91 15.63 -23.07 -7.52
N GLY A 92 14.81 -22.62 -6.58
CA GLY A 92 14.91 -22.97 -5.16
C GLY A 92 15.28 -21.82 -4.22
N SER A 93 15.33 -20.56 -4.68
CA SER A 93 15.47 -19.43 -3.74
C SER A 93 14.23 -19.37 -2.86
N ALA A 94 14.42 -19.73 -1.59
CA ALA A 94 13.36 -19.99 -0.65
C ALA A 94 12.47 -18.74 -0.45
N ALA A 95 11.19 -19.00 -0.20
CA ALA A 95 10.09 -18.04 -0.06
C ALA A 95 10.20 -17.12 1.18
N TYR A 96 11.38 -16.59 1.46
CA TYR A 96 11.64 -15.71 2.59
C TYR A 96 11.77 -14.26 2.11
N ILE A 97 11.25 -13.36 2.92
CA ILE A 97 11.38 -11.92 2.70
C ILE A 97 12.71 -11.48 3.27
N THR A 98 13.55 -10.86 2.45
CA THR A 98 14.78 -10.23 2.93
C THR A 98 14.48 -8.96 3.72
N PRO A 99 15.36 -8.56 4.65
CA PRO A 99 15.19 -7.38 5.50
C PRO A 99 15.41 -6.06 4.73
N ILE A 100 14.60 -5.80 3.71
CA ILE A 100 14.64 -4.60 2.83
C ILE A 100 13.26 -3.97 2.80
N GLY A 101 13.20 -2.67 2.52
CA GLY A 101 11.97 -1.90 2.53
C GLY A 101 11.34 -1.89 3.93
N PRO A 102 10.02 -2.17 4.04
CA PRO A 102 9.31 -2.26 5.31
C PRO A 102 9.96 -3.21 6.34
N PHE A 103 10.69 -4.22 5.87
CA PHE A 103 11.30 -5.27 6.69
C PHE A 103 12.72 -4.94 7.16
N CYS A 104 13.24 -3.76 6.79
CA CYS A 104 14.57 -3.37 7.21
C CYS A 104 14.62 -3.15 8.74
N PRO A 105 15.49 -3.87 9.47
CA PRO A 105 15.66 -3.67 10.91
C PRO A 105 16.37 -2.35 11.23
N PHE A 106 17.03 -1.75 10.23
CA PHE A 106 17.68 -0.46 10.36
C PHE A 106 16.74 0.63 9.86
N ARG A 107 16.35 1.53 10.76
CA ARG A 107 15.47 2.66 10.44
C ARG A 107 16.28 3.94 10.43
N SER A 108 16.05 4.78 9.43
CA SER A 108 16.51 6.16 9.42
C SER A 108 15.87 6.96 10.55
N ALA A 109 16.45 8.10 10.89
CA ALA A 109 15.87 9.02 11.86
C ALA A 109 14.41 9.40 11.52
N GLU A 110 14.11 9.60 10.23
CA GLU A 110 12.76 9.93 9.75
C GLU A 110 11.80 8.75 9.79
N CYS A 111 12.24 7.51 9.53
CA CYS A 111 11.38 6.32 9.56
C CYS A 111 11.39 5.56 10.89
N ASN A 112 12.00 6.11 11.94
CA ASN A 112 12.00 5.50 13.26
C ASN A 112 10.58 5.51 13.88
N PHE A 113 10.26 4.57 14.78
CA PHE A 113 8.94 4.47 15.40
C PHE A 113 8.56 5.70 16.24
N ASP A 114 9.57 6.34 16.85
CA ASP A 114 9.40 7.54 17.66
C ASP A 114 9.42 8.83 16.82
N SER A 115 9.63 8.73 15.50
CA SER A 115 9.65 9.90 14.62
C SER A 115 8.25 10.44 14.37
N VAL A 116 8.15 11.66 13.84
CA VAL A 116 6.87 12.26 13.43
C VAL A 116 6.15 11.38 12.40
N LEU A 117 6.91 10.76 11.49
CA LEU A 117 6.38 9.85 10.48
C LEU A 117 5.89 8.54 11.13
N GLY A 118 6.71 7.94 12.01
CA GLY A 118 6.37 6.70 12.73
C GLY A 118 5.12 6.84 13.58
N LEU A 119 5.01 7.95 14.33
CA LEU A 119 3.82 8.28 15.11
C LEU A 119 2.58 8.49 14.22
N GLY A 120 2.74 9.19 13.09
CA GLY A 120 1.65 9.39 12.12
C GLY A 120 1.14 8.08 11.50
N MET A 121 2.05 7.18 11.10
CA MET A 121 1.71 5.83 10.63
C MET A 121 1.01 5.00 11.71
N GLY A 122 1.50 5.09 12.95
CA GLY A 122 0.92 4.39 14.10
C GLY A 122 -0.47 4.90 14.44
N GLU A 123 -0.72 6.20 14.36
CA GLU A 123 -2.04 6.80 14.59
C GLU A 123 -3.06 6.35 13.52
N LEU A 124 -2.67 6.38 12.24
CA LEU A 124 -3.51 5.89 11.14
C LEU A 124 -3.82 4.39 11.26
N THR A 125 -2.85 3.59 11.72
CA THR A 125 -3.07 2.15 11.94
C THR A 125 -4.06 1.90 13.08
N LYS A 126 -4.06 2.76 14.11
CA LYS A 126 -4.98 2.64 15.27
C LYS A 126 -6.42 3.01 14.95
N SER A 127 -6.69 3.91 13.99
CA SER A 127 -8.06 4.30 13.64
C SER A 127 -8.79 3.27 12.77
N GLY A 128 -8.06 2.46 11.99
CA GLY A 128 -8.62 1.49 11.05
C GLY A 128 -9.58 0.43 11.66
N PRO A 129 -9.21 -0.30 12.74
CA PRO A 129 -10.03 -1.37 13.30
C PRO A 129 -11.40 -0.89 13.81
N ASN A 130 -11.45 0.33 14.34
CA ASN A 130 -12.70 0.92 14.80
C ASN A 130 -13.64 1.15 13.60
N PHE A 131 -13.13 1.70 12.51
CA PHE A 131 -13.94 1.95 11.32
C PHE A 131 -14.58 0.68 10.76
N ALA A 132 -13.80 -0.39 10.55
CA ALA A 132 -14.30 -1.67 10.07
C ALA A 132 -15.39 -2.25 10.99
N THR A 133 -15.15 -2.22 12.30
CA THR A 133 -16.12 -2.69 13.30
C THR A 133 -17.43 -1.91 13.25
N GLU A 134 -17.35 -0.59 13.10
CA GLU A 134 -18.51 0.30 13.04
C GLU A 134 -19.29 0.15 11.73
N MET A 135 -18.60 0.01 10.60
CA MET A 135 -19.22 -0.29 9.32
C MET A 135 -19.95 -1.64 9.32
N ALA A 136 -19.33 -2.68 9.89
CA ALA A 136 -19.95 -4.00 10.03
C ALA A 136 -21.23 -3.95 10.89
N ARG A 137 -21.25 -3.11 11.93
CA ARG A 137 -22.45 -2.89 12.76
C ARG A 137 -23.56 -2.17 11.99
N ILE A 138 -23.23 -1.08 11.32
CA ILE A 138 -24.19 -0.34 10.47
C ILE A 138 -24.80 -1.28 9.42
N GLN A 139 -23.97 -2.10 8.79
CA GLN A 139 -24.41 -3.09 7.82
C GLN A 139 -25.36 -4.13 8.43
N LEU A 140 -25.04 -4.63 9.62
CA LEU A 140 -25.89 -5.59 10.34
C LEU A 140 -27.26 -4.98 10.67
N ASP A 141 -27.30 -3.74 11.15
CA ASP A 141 -28.55 -3.02 11.44
C ASP A 141 -29.44 -2.97 10.18
N MET A 142 -28.84 -2.64 9.03
CA MET A 142 -29.55 -2.60 7.75
C MET A 142 -30.05 -3.98 7.30
N GLN A 143 -29.28 -5.04 7.53
CA GLN A 143 -29.71 -6.42 7.23
C GLN A 143 -30.88 -6.86 8.11
N MET A 144 -30.96 -6.35 9.34
CA MET A 144 -32.08 -6.59 10.26
C MET A 144 -33.30 -5.69 9.97
N GLY A 145 -33.25 -4.84 8.94
CA GLY A 145 -34.30 -3.85 8.65
C GLY A 145 -34.39 -2.73 9.68
N GLN A 146 -33.38 -2.58 10.53
CA GLN A 146 -33.27 -1.46 11.46
C GLN A 146 -32.60 -0.27 10.76
N GLN A 147 -33.05 0.94 11.08
CA GLN A 147 -32.39 2.14 10.60
C GLN A 147 -31.11 2.34 11.40
N PRO A 148 -29.94 2.51 10.74
CA PRO A 148 -28.70 2.84 11.44
C PRO A 148 -28.83 4.14 12.23
N ASP A 149 -28.15 4.21 13.37
CA ASP A 149 -28.08 5.41 14.19
C ASP A 149 -27.40 6.57 13.41
N LEU A 150 -28.18 7.56 12.98
CA LEU A 150 -27.71 8.63 12.09
C LEU A 150 -26.58 9.48 12.70
N PRO A 151 -26.66 9.93 13.97
CA PRO A 151 -25.53 10.55 14.68
C PRO A 151 -24.23 9.74 14.60
N ARG A 152 -24.31 8.42 14.75
CA ARG A 152 -23.16 7.51 14.68
C ARG A 152 -22.58 7.42 13.28
N VAL A 153 -23.42 7.32 12.25
CA VAL A 153 -22.96 7.35 10.84
C VAL A 153 -22.25 8.67 10.54
N ARG A 154 -22.77 9.80 11.03
CA ARG A 154 -22.13 11.11 10.87
C ARG A 154 -20.77 11.17 11.53
N GLN A 155 -20.68 10.71 12.79
CA GLN A 155 -19.41 10.64 13.51
C GLN A 155 -18.37 9.80 12.75
N LEU A 156 -18.79 8.63 12.24
CA LEU A 156 -17.92 7.75 11.48
C LEU A 156 -17.41 8.41 10.19
N ALA A 157 -18.26 9.18 9.51
CA ALA A 157 -17.86 9.96 8.33
C ALA A 157 -16.81 11.03 8.67
N ASP A 158 -16.99 11.74 9.79
CA ASP A 158 -16.04 12.77 10.25
C ASP A 158 -14.69 12.16 10.70
N GLU A 159 -14.71 10.98 11.33
CA GLU A 159 -13.50 10.23 11.69
C GLU A 159 -12.75 9.71 10.46
N LEU A 160 -13.46 9.24 9.44
CA LEU A 160 -12.88 8.81 8.16
C LEU A 160 -12.24 9.98 7.41
N ASP A 161 -12.92 11.14 7.35
CA ASP A 161 -12.40 12.37 6.73
C ASP A 161 -11.12 12.88 7.41
N SER A 162 -11.12 12.84 8.75
CA SER A 162 -9.95 13.19 9.57
C SER A 162 -8.78 12.23 9.33
N SER A 163 -9.04 10.91 9.31
CA SER A 163 -8.04 9.89 9.03
C SER A 163 -7.47 10.03 7.62
N TYR A 164 -8.33 10.30 6.64
CA TYR A 164 -7.93 10.55 5.26
C TYR A 164 -7.05 11.80 5.13
N SER A 165 -7.40 12.89 5.79
CA SER A 165 -6.60 14.12 5.81
C SER A 165 -5.21 13.88 6.39
N LYS A 166 -5.10 13.12 7.49
CA LYS A 166 -3.80 12.71 8.07
C LYS A 166 -3.00 11.85 7.11
N TRP A 167 -3.65 10.90 6.42
CA TRP A 167 -3.02 10.07 5.41
C TRP A 167 -2.49 10.88 4.22
N GLN A 168 -3.22 11.90 3.73
CA GLN A 168 -2.72 12.78 2.67
C GLN A 168 -1.47 13.56 3.08
N VAL A 169 -1.46 14.12 4.30
CA VAL A 169 -0.30 14.83 4.85
C VAL A 169 0.90 13.88 4.93
N LEU A 170 0.68 12.66 5.41
CA LEU A 170 1.70 11.63 5.50
C LEU A 170 2.26 11.24 4.12
N MET A 171 1.40 10.94 3.15
CA MET A 171 1.83 10.59 1.78
C MET A 171 2.63 11.73 1.13
N THR A 172 2.23 12.98 1.39
CA THR A 172 2.97 14.16 0.93
C THR A 172 4.37 14.21 1.54
N LYS A 173 4.49 13.95 2.86
CA LYS A 173 5.79 13.86 3.53
C LYS A 173 6.66 12.74 2.98
N LEU A 174 6.10 11.55 2.75
CA LEU A 174 6.84 10.42 2.17
C LEU A 174 7.31 10.72 0.75
N ARG A 175 6.47 11.40 -0.06
CA ARG A 175 6.78 11.75 -1.46
C ARG A 175 7.93 12.73 -1.57
N TYR A 176 7.96 13.76 -0.72
CA TYR A 176 8.89 14.87 -0.81
C TYR A 176 10.01 14.85 0.23
N GLY A 177 10.02 13.88 1.15
CA GLY A 177 11.06 13.74 2.17
C GLY A 177 12.45 13.52 1.55
N ASP A 178 13.49 13.95 2.26
CA ASP A 178 14.88 13.73 1.83
C ASP A 178 15.37 12.32 2.12
N ASP A 179 14.75 11.63 3.07
CA ASP A 179 15.12 10.28 3.48
C ASP A 179 14.74 9.23 2.43
N PHE A 180 15.68 8.33 2.13
CA PHE A 180 15.49 7.22 1.18
C PHE A 180 14.33 6.33 1.57
N GLN A 181 14.26 5.88 2.83
CA GLN A 181 13.23 4.94 3.27
C GLN A 181 11.83 5.57 3.14
N SER A 182 11.69 6.86 3.46
CA SER A 182 10.45 7.61 3.27
C SER A 182 9.99 7.59 1.80
N ARG A 183 10.90 7.86 0.86
CA ARG A 183 10.59 7.80 -0.58
C ARG A 183 10.29 6.38 -1.03
N GLU A 184 11.03 5.39 -0.54
CA GLU A 184 10.81 3.98 -0.84
C GLU A 184 9.41 3.53 -0.42
N TYR A 185 8.93 3.89 0.79
CA TYR A 185 7.56 3.62 1.22
C TYR A 185 6.53 4.26 0.28
N PHE A 186 6.73 5.51 -0.13
CA PHE A 186 5.83 6.17 -1.09
C PHE A 186 5.80 5.42 -2.43
N LYS A 187 6.96 5.05 -2.96
CA LYS A 187 7.05 4.35 -4.25
C LYS A 187 6.43 2.96 -4.19
N LEU A 188 6.74 2.20 -3.14
CA LEU A 188 6.14 0.89 -2.89
C LEU A 188 4.60 0.97 -2.86
N THR A 189 4.06 1.94 -2.14
CA THR A 189 2.61 2.22 -2.08
C THR A 189 2.06 2.55 -3.47
N SER A 190 2.73 3.44 -4.20
CA SER A 190 2.28 3.88 -5.53
C SER A 190 2.28 2.76 -6.57
N VAL A 191 3.32 1.92 -6.60
CA VAL A 191 3.44 0.78 -7.52
C VAL A 191 2.41 -0.28 -7.15
N HIS A 192 2.19 -0.52 -5.86
CA HIS A 192 1.19 -1.49 -5.42
C HIS A 192 -0.22 -1.06 -5.85
N MET A 193 -0.54 0.23 -5.77
CA MET A 193 -1.80 0.78 -6.31
C MET A 193 -1.90 0.61 -7.82
N GLN A 194 -0.83 0.94 -8.54
CA GLN A 194 -0.82 0.81 -10.01
C GLN A 194 -1.03 -0.63 -10.46
N ARG A 195 -0.47 -1.63 -9.76
CA ARG A 195 -0.74 -3.06 -10.02
C ARG A 195 -2.21 -3.44 -9.84
N GLN A 196 -2.92 -2.73 -8.97
CA GLN A 196 -4.37 -2.90 -8.78
C GLN A 196 -5.20 -2.07 -9.77
N GLY A 197 -4.56 -1.40 -10.74
CA GLY A 197 -5.21 -0.53 -11.71
C GLY A 197 -5.75 0.78 -11.13
N LYS A 198 -5.25 1.19 -9.95
CA LYS A 198 -5.70 2.39 -9.24
C LYS A 198 -4.56 3.38 -9.08
N SER A 199 -4.84 4.67 -9.15
CA SER A 199 -3.89 5.68 -8.70
C SER A 199 -4.13 6.05 -7.22
N LEU A 200 -3.11 6.59 -6.56
CA LEU A 200 -3.26 7.16 -5.21
C LEU A 200 -4.27 8.33 -5.18
N GLU A 201 -4.37 9.06 -6.30
CA GLU A 201 -5.33 10.16 -6.49
C GLU A 201 -6.77 9.61 -6.51
N ASP A 202 -7.02 8.54 -7.26
CA ASP A 202 -8.34 7.91 -7.39
C ASP A 202 -8.82 7.35 -6.05
N MET A 203 -7.91 6.72 -5.29
CA MET A 203 -8.21 6.27 -3.93
C MET A 203 -8.64 7.44 -3.05
N GLY A 204 -7.97 8.59 -3.20
CA GLY A 204 -8.30 9.80 -2.48
C GLY A 204 -9.69 10.36 -2.81
N GLN A 205 -10.03 10.38 -4.09
CA GLN A 205 -11.36 10.79 -4.55
C GLN A 205 -12.45 9.82 -4.06
N MET A 206 -12.16 8.51 -4.08
CA MET A 206 -13.08 7.48 -3.58
C MET A 206 -13.41 7.67 -2.10
N VAL A 207 -12.39 7.89 -1.25
CA VAL A 207 -12.59 8.08 0.20
C VAL A 207 -13.41 9.35 0.47
N LYS A 208 -13.09 10.46 -0.19
CA LYS A 208 -13.88 11.70 -0.08
C LYS A 208 -15.33 11.48 -0.48
N TYR A 209 -15.55 10.82 -1.62
CA TYR A 209 -16.89 10.50 -2.09
C TYR A 209 -17.68 9.64 -1.09
N GLN A 210 -17.04 8.64 -0.48
CA GLN A 210 -17.66 7.80 0.55
C GLN A 210 -18.03 8.61 1.80
N VAL A 211 -17.14 9.49 2.28
CA VAL A 211 -17.42 10.41 3.40
C VAL A 211 -18.65 11.27 3.11
N GLU A 212 -18.72 11.86 1.91
CA GLU A 212 -19.85 12.71 1.51
C GLU A 212 -21.16 11.91 1.40
N CYS A 213 -21.12 10.67 0.90
CA CYS A 213 -22.28 9.78 0.88
C CYS A 213 -22.78 9.46 2.29
N MET A 214 -21.87 9.17 3.22
CA MET A 214 -22.24 8.89 4.62
C MET A 214 -22.85 10.12 5.31
N ARG A 215 -22.28 11.30 5.07
CA ARG A 215 -22.84 12.57 5.57
C ARG A 215 -24.22 12.86 4.98
N ALA A 216 -24.40 12.65 3.67
CA ALA A 216 -25.69 12.81 3.01
C ALA A 216 -26.74 11.84 3.59
N PHE A 217 -26.38 10.58 3.79
CA PHE A 217 -27.24 9.58 4.42
C PHE A 217 -27.65 9.98 5.84
N ALA A 218 -26.69 10.40 6.68
CA ALA A 218 -26.95 10.86 8.04
C ALA A 218 -27.86 12.10 8.07
N ASP A 219 -27.77 12.96 7.05
CA ASP A 219 -28.60 14.17 6.89
C ASP A 219 -29.95 13.91 6.20
N GLY A 220 -30.27 12.66 5.82
CA GLY A 220 -31.48 12.33 5.08
C GLY A 220 -31.53 12.93 3.66
N ARG A 221 -30.36 13.22 3.08
CA ARG A 221 -30.21 13.73 1.70
C ARG A 221 -29.80 12.61 0.75
N MET A 222 -30.08 12.82 -0.54
CA MET A 222 -29.59 11.94 -1.60
C MET A 222 -28.05 12.00 -1.66
N PRO A 223 -27.35 10.86 -1.86
CA PRO A 223 -25.89 10.87 -2.03
C PRO A 223 -25.49 11.74 -3.23
N PRO A 224 -24.32 12.41 -3.17
CA PRO A 224 -23.84 13.19 -4.30
C PRO A 224 -23.53 12.28 -5.51
N PHE A 225 -23.45 12.89 -6.69
CA PHE A 225 -22.97 12.19 -7.88
C PHE A 225 -21.48 11.87 -7.74
N PRO A 226 -21.02 10.70 -8.21
CA PRO A 226 -19.60 10.36 -8.16
C PRO A 226 -18.78 11.36 -9.01
N PRO A 227 -17.56 11.70 -8.57
CA PRO A 227 -16.63 12.50 -9.37
C PRO A 227 -16.42 11.89 -10.76
N PRO A 228 -16.25 12.72 -11.82
CA PRO A 228 -16.00 12.23 -13.16
C PRO A 228 -14.69 11.42 -13.20
N GLY A 229 -14.74 10.23 -13.79
CA GLY A 229 -13.60 9.33 -13.90
C GLY A 229 -13.44 8.35 -12.73
N LEU A 230 -14.21 8.51 -11.63
CA LEU A 230 -14.21 7.54 -10.55
C LEU A 230 -14.92 6.25 -10.97
N ASP A 231 -14.19 5.16 -11.08
CA ASP A 231 -14.74 3.85 -11.39
C ASP A 231 -15.36 3.20 -10.14
N LEU A 232 -16.69 3.26 -10.03
CA LEU A 232 -17.47 2.58 -8.99
C LEU A 232 -17.70 1.09 -9.28
N THR A 233 -17.40 0.62 -10.50
CA THR A 233 -17.72 -0.74 -10.93
C THR A 233 -16.67 -1.74 -10.50
N THR A 234 -15.42 -1.29 -10.38
CA THR A 234 -14.37 -2.09 -9.76
C THR A 234 -14.73 -2.24 -8.29
N PRO A 235 -15.14 -3.45 -7.82
CA PRO A 235 -15.31 -3.66 -6.40
C PRO A 235 -13.99 -3.25 -5.75
N PRO A 236 -13.98 -2.65 -4.55
CA PRO A 236 -12.71 -2.23 -3.97
C PRO A 236 -11.94 -3.48 -3.52
N GLY A 237 -11.35 -4.20 -4.48
CA GLY A 237 -10.52 -5.37 -4.24
C GLY A 237 -9.46 -4.95 -3.24
N SER A 238 -9.22 -5.80 -2.24
CA SER A 238 -8.38 -5.58 -1.05
C SER A 238 -7.53 -4.32 -1.14
N SER A 239 -8.17 -3.16 -0.93
CA SER A 239 -7.45 -1.90 -0.95
C SER A 239 -6.50 -2.03 0.22
N PRO A 240 -5.18 -1.95 0.01
CA PRO A 240 -4.21 -2.10 1.07
C PRO A 240 -4.53 -1.01 2.06
N THR A 241 -4.92 -1.46 3.24
CA THR A 241 -5.23 -0.55 4.32
C THR A 241 -3.95 0.21 4.65
N ALA A 242 -4.08 1.45 5.13
CA ALA A 242 -2.94 2.17 5.70
C ALA A 242 -2.24 1.33 6.79
N ALA A 243 -2.99 0.44 7.46
CA ALA A 243 -2.48 -0.56 8.39
C ALA A 243 -1.63 -1.66 7.71
N GLY A 244 -2.04 -2.16 6.53
CA GLY A 244 -1.28 -3.16 5.77
C GLY A 244 0.05 -2.64 5.22
N MET A 245 0.20 -1.32 5.07
CA MET A 245 1.45 -0.70 4.60
C MET A 245 2.36 -0.21 5.73
N SER A 246 1.88 -0.21 6.98
CA SER A 246 2.74 0.15 8.11
C SER A 246 3.62 -1.03 8.47
N SER A 247 4.95 -0.86 8.35
CA SER A 247 5.92 -1.81 8.89
C SER A 247 5.89 -1.90 10.42
N ALA A 248 5.00 -1.14 11.07
CA ALA A 248 4.86 -1.06 12.52
C ALA A 248 4.55 -2.42 13.17
N GLY A 249 4.11 -3.40 12.39
CA GLY A 249 3.90 -4.77 12.85
C GLY A 249 5.16 -5.63 12.99
N ILE A 250 6.26 -5.30 12.29
CA ILE A 250 7.45 -6.17 12.25
C ILE A 250 8.55 -5.57 13.11
N GLN A 251 8.68 -6.13 14.31
CA GLN A 251 9.66 -5.71 15.31
C GLN A 251 10.69 -6.80 15.58
N ALA A 252 10.43 -8.04 15.16
CA ALA A 252 11.37 -9.13 15.31
C ALA A 252 12.53 -8.95 14.31
N ASP A 253 13.76 -9.07 14.80
CA ASP A 253 14.92 -9.21 13.94
C ASP A 253 14.90 -10.59 13.25
N PRO A 254 15.41 -10.71 12.01
CA PRO A 254 15.43 -11.98 11.29
C PRO A 254 16.24 -13.06 12.00
N PHE A 255 17.25 -12.65 12.79
CA PHE A 255 18.10 -13.51 13.60
C PHE A 255 18.31 -12.88 14.97
N ASP A 256 18.31 -13.69 16.02
CA ASP A 256 18.58 -13.26 17.40
C ASP A 256 20.06 -13.38 17.79
N GLY A 257 20.86 -14.06 16.96
CA GLY A 257 22.30 -14.29 17.14
C GLY A 257 22.62 -15.38 18.15
N THR A 258 21.61 -16.07 18.68
CA THR A 258 21.75 -17.21 19.61
C THR A 258 21.64 -18.55 18.90
N GLU A 259 21.27 -18.55 17.62
CA GLU A 259 21.12 -19.74 16.80
C GLU A 259 22.46 -20.48 16.64
N SER A 260 22.42 -21.81 16.58
CA SER A 260 23.62 -22.66 16.55
C SER A 260 24.57 -22.36 15.38
N ILE A 261 24.03 -21.86 14.27
CA ILE A 261 24.82 -21.47 13.09
C ILE A 261 25.80 -20.31 13.36
N PHE A 262 25.48 -19.44 14.34
CA PHE A 262 26.35 -18.35 14.77
C PHE A 262 27.48 -18.79 15.71
N GLN A 263 27.58 -20.09 16.03
CA GLN A 263 28.78 -20.65 16.67
C GLN A 263 29.99 -20.60 15.72
N SER A 264 29.74 -20.62 14.41
CA SER A 264 30.79 -20.39 13.41
C SER A 264 31.17 -18.92 13.39
N LYS A 265 32.43 -18.61 13.75
CA LYS A 265 32.98 -17.25 13.69
C LYS A 265 32.79 -16.63 12.30
N LEU A 266 32.97 -17.42 11.24
CA LEU A 266 32.83 -16.95 9.86
C LEU A 266 31.41 -16.44 9.57
N VAL A 267 30.38 -17.19 9.97
CA VAL A 267 28.97 -16.81 9.74
C VAL A 267 28.63 -15.55 10.53
N LYS A 268 29.12 -15.45 11.77
CA LYS A 268 28.92 -14.28 12.60
C LYS A 268 29.60 -13.04 12.01
N ASP A 269 30.86 -13.16 11.59
CA ASP A 269 31.60 -12.06 10.97
C ASP A 269 30.93 -11.60 9.66
N GLU A 270 30.39 -12.53 8.86
CA GLU A 270 29.61 -12.24 7.64
C GLU A 270 28.31 -11.48 7.95
N TYR A 271 27.54 -11.95 8.95
CA TYR A 271 26.31 -11.28 9.39
C TYR A 271 26.56 -9.88 9.93
N ASP A 272 27.57 -9.74 10.79
CA ASP A 272 27.96 -8.45 11.37
C ASP A 272 28.40 -7.47 10.27
N ALA A 273 29.12 -7.95 9.25
CA ALA A 273 29.50 -7.16 8.08
C ALA A 273 28.28 -6.71 7.28
N VAL A 274 27.36 -7.61 6.92
CA VAL A 274 26.14 -7.25 6.18
C VAL A 274 25.29 -6.24 6.97
N CYS A 275 25.11 -6.45 8.27
CA CYS A 275 24.36 -5.53 9.13
C CYS A 275 25.02 -4.15 9.22
N ARG A 276 26.35 -4.10 9.38
CA ARG A 276 27.10 -2.85 9.44
C ARG A 276 26.99 -2.08 8.13
N ASP A 277 27.23 -2.75 7.01
CA ASP A 277 27.22 -2.12 5.69
C ASP A 277 25.81 -1.63 5.34
N HIS A 278 24.76 -2.41 5.67
CA HIS A 278 23.37 -1.99 5.47
C HIS A 278 23.00 -0.79 6.34
N ARG A 279 23.37 -0.80 7.63
CA ARG A 279 23.14 0.36 8.51
C ARG A 279 23.84 1.62 8.00
N GLN A 280 25.08 1.51 7.54
CA GLN A 280 25.83 2.63 6.96
C GLN A 280 25.14 3.17 5.71
N LEU A 281 24.63 2.28 4.84
CA LEU A 281 23.87 2.67 3.66
C LEU A 281 22.56 3.38 4.04
N ILE A 282 21.81 2.89 5.03
CA ILE A 282 20.59 3.57 5.51
C ILE A 282 20.91 4.96 6.07
N THR A 283 21.98 5.10 6.86
CA THR A 283 22.44 6.41 7.34
C THR A 283 22.84 7.36 6.20
N LEU A 284 23.51 6.85 5.17
CA LEU A 284 23.81 7.63 3.97
C LEU A 284 22.51 8.07 3.26
N GLY A 285 21.52 7.18 3.20
CA GLY A 285 20.22 7.40 2.58
C GLY A 285 19.34 8.44 3.26
N GLU A 286 19.65 8.87 4.49
CA GLU A 286 18.89 9.94 5.18
C GLU A 286 18.92 11.27 4.41
N ARG A 287 19.91 11.46 3.53
CA ARG A 287 20.08 12.65 2.69
C ARG A 287 19.87 12.38 1.20
N TYR A 288 19.17 11.29 0.85
CA TYR A 288 18.98 10.84 -0.53
C TYR A 288 18.34 11.90 -1.43
N GLY A 289 17.40 12.70 -0.91
CA GLY A 289 16.79 13.82 -1.64
C GLY A 289 17.78 14.91 -2.04
N SER A 290 18.90 15.03 -1.33
CA SER A 290 19.99 15.97 -1.60
C SER A 290 21.03 15.43 -2.59
N PHE A 291 20.96 14.15 -2.97
CA PHE A 291 21.92 13.58 -3.92
C PHE A 291 21.67 14.13 -5.32
N ASP A 292 22.76 14.29 -6.06
CA ASP A 292 22.69 14.50 -7.49
C ASP A 292 22.15 13.22 -8.19
N PRO A 293 21.69 13.33 -9.45
CA PRO A 293 21.17 12.18 -10.19
C PRO A 293 22.11 10.96 -10.22
N LEU A 294 23.43 11.18 -10.37
CA LEU A 294 24.40 10.08 -10.37
C LEU A 294 24.58 9.48 -8.97
N GLY A 295 24.59 10.30 -7.93
CA GLY A 295 24.61 9.84 -6.54
C GLY A 295 23.39 8.99 -6.18
N LYS A 296 22.20 9.36 -6.65
CA LYS A 296 20.97 8.54 -6.48
C LYS A 296 21.11 7.16 -7.14
N LEU A 297 21.60 7.11 -8.38
CA LEU A 297 21.80 5.84 -9.08
C LEU A 297 22.85 4.96 -8.39
N ALA A 298 24.00 5.54 -8.02
CA ALA A 298 25.05 4.82 -7.30
C ALA A 298 24.57 4.30 -5.93
N PHE A 299 23.72 5.06 -5.23
CA PHE A 299 23.08 4.61 -4.00
C PHE A 299 22.17 3.39 -4.23
N LEU A 300 21.32 3.43 -5.26
CA LEU A 300 20.43 2.31 -5.61
C LEU A 300 21.21 1.06 -6.05
N ASP A 301 22.38 1.23 -6.68
CA ASP A 301 23.28 0.12 -7.01
C ASP A 301 23.90 -0.51 -5.76
N GLN A 302 24.34 0.31 -4.80
CA GLN A 302 24.84 -0.18 -3.52
C GLN A 302 23.75 -0.90 -2.71
N LEU A 303 22.52 -0.39 -2.74
CA LEU A 303 21.37 -1.05 -2.12
C LEU A 303 21.10 -2.42 -2.74
N GLY A 304 21.11 -2.49 -4.08
CA GLY A 304 20.98 -3.76 -4.81
C GLY A 304 22.10 -4.76 -4.48
N ALA A 305 23.33 -4.30 -4.27
CA ALA A 305 24.43 -5.16 -3.85
C ALA A 305 24.23 -5.72 -2.42
N ILE A 306 23.71 -4.91 -1.49
CA ILE A 306 23.34 -5.36 -0.15
C ILE A 306 22.18 -6.35 -0.19
N GLN A 307 21.22 -6.12 -1.08
CA GLN A 307 20.09 -7.01 -1.33
C GLN A 307 20.53 -8.41 -1.78
N VAL A 308 21.44 -8.50 -2.75
CA VAL A 308 22.01 -9.78 -3.19
C VAL A 308 22.77 -10.48 -2.05
N ARG A 309 23.49 -9.73 -1.20
CA ARG A 309 24.17 -10.33 -0.03
C ARG A 309 23.18 -10.89 0.98
N TRP A 310 22.06 -10.20 1.23
CA TRP A 310 20.99 -10.75 2.05
C TRP A 310 20.37 -11.99 1.43
N ASP A 311 20.13 -12.02 0.12
CA ASP A 311 19.58 -13.19 -0.58
C ASP A 311 20.49 -14.42 -0.39
N VAL A 312 21.79 -14.27 -0.60
CA VAL A 312 22.78 -15.35 -0.41
C VAL A 312 22.79 -15.83 1.05
N PHE A 313 22.73 -14.90 2.00
CA PHE A 313 22.72 -15.21 3.43
C PHE A 313 21.44 -15.95 3.84
N PHE A 314 20.26 -15.47 3.41
CA PHE A 314 18.97 -16.08 3.69
C PHE A 314 18.78 -17.42 2.99
N ALA A 315 19.28 -17.59 1.75
CA ALA A 315 19.26 -18.87 1.08
C ALA A 315 20.07 -19.91 1.86
N ARG A 316 21.24 -19.54 2.40
CA ARG A 316 22.07 -20.43 3.21
C ARG A 316 21.41 -20.80 4.54
N LEU A 317 20.85 -19.82 5.25
CA LEU A 317 20.27 -20.04 6.58
C LEU A 317 18.85 -20.62 6.56
N GLY A 318 18.09 -20.33 5.51
CA GLY A 318 16.76 -20.87 5.27
C GLY A 318 16.78 -22.40 5.15
N LEU A 319 17.82 -22.96 4.51
CA LEU A 319 18.02 -24.41 4.41
C LEU A 319 18.24 -25.08 5.78
N VAL A 320 18.74 -24.34 6.76
CA VAL A 320 19.04 -24.84 8.11
C VAL A 320 17.88 -24.58 9.09
N GLY A 321 16.85 -23.83 8.67
CA GLY A 321 15.71 -23.49 9.53
C GLY A 321 16.08 -22.55 10.68
N ALA A 322 17.15 -21.77 10.54
CA ALA A 322 17.68 -20.88 11.58
C ALA A 322 17.00 -19.49 11.63
N LEU A 323 15.89 -19.30 10.90
CA LEU A 323 15.19 -18.02 10.87
C LEU A 323 14.33 -17.85 12.13
N ASN A 324 14.33 -16.66 12.72
CA ASN A 324 13.50 -16.34 13.86
C ASN A 324 12.00 -16.60 13.55
N PRO A 325 11.30 -17.46 14.32
CA PRO A 325 9.89 -17.77 14.08
C PRO A 325 8.99 -16.53 14.18
N ASP A 326 9.30 -15.59 15.07
CA ASP A 326 8.51 -14.36 15.24
C ASP A 326 8.61 -13.48 13.99
N PHE A 327 9.81 -13.37 13.41
CA PHE A 327 10.01 -12.63 12.17
C PHE A 327 9.24 -13.26 11.01
N LYS A 328 9.25 -14.60 10.92
CA LYS A 328 8.51 -15.33 9.89
C LYS A 328 7.00 -15.10 10.00
N GLU A 329 6.45 -15.21 11.21
CA GLU A 329 5.03 -15.00 11.46
C GLU A 329 4.61 -13.55 11.16
N GLN A 330 5.33 -12.57 11.70
CA GLN A 330 5.05 -11.14 11.47
C GLN A 330 5.13 -10.80 9.98
N SER A 331 6.11 -11.37 9.28
CA SER A 331 6.27 -11.18 7.84
C SER A 331 5.12 -11.77 7.03
N GLN A 332 4.67 -12.97 7.38
CA GLN A 332 3.54 -13.62 6.72
C GLN A 332 2.23 -12.88 6.99
N GLN A 333 2.02 -12.35 8.21
CA GLN A 333 0.85 -11.53 8.53
C GLN A 333 0.83 -10.23 7.72
N PHE A 334 1.98 -9.57 7.57
CA PHE A 334 2.11 -8.36 6.74
C PHE A 334 1.87 -8.65 5.26
N LEU A 335 2.40 -9.74 4.73
CA LEU A 335 2.14 -10.14 3.34
C LEU A 335 0.67 -10.47 3.09
N SER A 336 0.06 -11.22 4.01
CA SER A 336 -1.36 -11.57 3.96
C SER A 336 -2.25 -10.32 4.00
N SER A 337 -1.87 -9.30 4.78
CA SER A 337 -2.62 -8.03 4.82
C SER A 337 -2.63 -7.26 3.51
N MET A 338 -1.57 -7.39 2.72
CA MET A 338 -1.47 -6.79 1.38
C MET A 338 -2.00 -7.71 0.28
N GLY A 339 -2.35 -8.96 0.60
CA GLY A 339 -2.72 -9.97 -0.39
C GLY A 339 -1.57 -10.32 -1.34
N LEU A 340 -0.33 -10.33 -0.84
CA LEU A 340 0.87 -10.61 -1.63
C LEU A 340 1.59 -11.86 -1.14
N GLU A 341 2.15 -12.62 -2.06
CA GLU A 341 3.14 -13.67 -1.77
C GLU A 341 4.56 -13.09 -1.66
N PRO A 342 5.51 -13.77 -1.00
CA PRO A 342 6.88 -13.26 -0.82
C PRO A 342 7.57 -12.86 -2.13
N LEU A 343 7.42 -13.66 -3.19
CA LEU A 343 7.99 -13.36 -4.51
C LEU A 343 7.32 -12.16 -5.18
N GLN A 344 6.01 -11.99 -5.00
CA GLN A 344 5.27 -10.85 -5.56
C GLN A 344 5.68 -9.56 -4.85
N PHE A 345 5.89 -9.63 -3.53
CA PHE A 345 6.40 -8.52 -2.74
C PHE A 345 7.83 -8.14 -3.12
N ARG A 346 8.69 -9.13 -3.40
CA ARG A 346 10.03 -8.87 -3.93
C ARG A 346 9.98 -8.10 -5.25
N SER A 347 9.20 -8.60 -6.20
CA SER A 347 8.99 -7.93 -7.48
C SER A 347 8.40 -6.52 -7.31
N LEU A 348 7.59 -6.29 -6.27
CA LEU A 348 7.06 -4.97 -5.94
C LEU A 348 8.15 -3.99 -5.50
N ILE A 349 9.10 -4.44 -4.66
CA ILE A 349 10.27 -3.63 -4.27
C ILE A 349 11.13 -3.30 -5.49
N ASP A 350 11.42 -4.30 -6.32
CA ASP A 350 12.27 -4.12 -7.51
C ASP A 350 11.65 -3.11 -8.49
N GLU A 351 10.32 -3.16 -8.68
CA GLU A 351 9.59 -2.16 -9.47
C GLU A 351 9.64 -0.76 -8.83
N ALA A 352 9.47 -0.66 -7.51
CA ALA A 352 9.56 0.61 -6.81
C ALA A 352 10.97 1.25 -6.97
N HIS A 353 12.03 0.45 -6.83
CA HIS A 353 13.40 0.90 -7.08
C HIS A 353 13.63 1.27 -8.54
N LEU A 354 13.06 0.52 -9.49
CA LEU A 354 13.15 0.84 -10.91
C LEU A 354 12.49 2.19 -11.23
N VAL A 355 11.33 2.49 -10.62
CA VAL A 355 10.71 3.82 -10.74
C VAL A 355 11.64 4.91 -10.20
N MET A 356 12.28 4.69 -9.05
CA MET A 356 13.26 5.65 -8.50
C MET A 356 14.48 5.85 -9.40
N ARG A 357 14.97 4.78 -10.06
CA ARG A 357 16.06 4.88 -11.05
C ARG A 357 15.64 5.73 -12.24
N ARG A 358 14.45 5.48 -12.82
CA ARG A 358 13.94 6.27 -13.95
C ARG A 358 13.77 7.75 -13.61
N GLU A 359 13.38 8.06 -12.37
CA GLU A 359 13.29 9.44 -11.89
C GLU A 359 14.67 10.10 -11.77
N ALA A 360 15.66 9.39 -11.22
CA ALA A 360 17.03 9.91 -11.20
C ALA A 360 17.59 10.09 -12.63
N GLU A 361 17.29 9.18 -13.56
CA GLU A 361 17.70 9.30 -14.96
C GLU A 361 17.03 10.48 -15.68
N SER A 362 15.75 10.76 -15.41
CA SER A 362 15.04 11.89 -16.00
C SER A 362 15.56 13.22 -15.45
N GLU A 363 15.85 13.31 -14.15
CA GLU A 363 16.52 14.47 -13.53
C GLU A 363 17.91 14.75 -14.12
N ARG A 364 18.60 13.74 -14.65
CA ARG A 364 19.89 13.92 -15.33
C ARG A 364 19.76 14.58 -16.70
N LEU A 365 18.61 14.44 -17.35
CA LEU A 365 18.37 14.94 -18.71
C LEU A 365 17.83 16.38 -18.72
N THR A 366 17.30 16.85 -17.59
CA THR A 366 16.85 18.23 -17.37
C THR A 366 18.01 19.11 -16.93
#